data_AF-A0A432FFZ1-F1
#
_entry.id   AF-A0A432FFZ1-F1
#
_cell.length_a   1.000
_cell.length_b   1.000
_cell.length_c   1.000
_cell.angle_alpha   90.00
_cell.angle_beta   90.00
_cell.angle_gamma   90.00
#
_symmetry.space_group_name_H-M   'P 1'
#
loop_
_entity.id
_entity.type
_entity.pdbx_description
1 polymer ?
#
loop_
_entity_poly.entity_id
_entity_poly.type
_entity_poly.pdbx_seq_one_letter_code
_entity_poly.pdbx_strand_id
1 'polypeptide(L)'
;MTATGTTAAEKPSWIWGAGEAKENETIFFRKIVRLNTKDLGPGAKQVQSAKFTMSCDNGFEAFINGKKVLAGGDWNNARTVDVKKHLKVGRNVIAVRGWNEGSVAGLVGQLDIAASTSRHKIINTDSSWRASRSKADGWESIGFDARDWKTSRVTGALGDGPWGNVFAKASKGSGGTPGVPAPEHLTLAKGFKAELLHIVPKGEQGSWVAITEDHKGRLIVSDQYGHLYRITPPKIGEDASKIYIERIDAPIGHAQGLLWAFNSLYVVVNGGGIAGHGSGLYRAIDTNGDDKLDKVETLKKINGGGEHGPH
;
A
#
# COMPACT_ATOMS: atom_id res chain seq x y z
N MET A 1 5.83 8.25 52.69
CA MET A 1 4.78 7.80 51.74
C MET A 1 5.16 8.29 50.36
N THR A 2 5.76 7.43 49.53
CA THR A 2 6.08 7.75 48.13
C THR A 2 4.87 7.41 47.27
N ALA A 3 4.15 8.45 46.84
CA ALA A 3 3.05 8.32 45.90
C ALA A 3 3.56 7.74 44.57
N THR A 4 3.08 6.56 44.24
CA THR A 4 3.24 5.94 42.92
C THR A 4 2.46 6.75 41.91
N GLY A 5 3.15 7.61 41.16
CA GLY A 5 2.58 8.28 40.00
C GLY A 5 2.27 7.24 38.92
N THR A 6 0.98 6.99 38.68
CA THR A 6 0.52 6.25 37.51
C THR A 6 0.83 7.10 36.28
N THR A 7 1.93 6.80 35.58
CA THR A 7 2.20 7.38 34.27
C THR A 7 1.05 7.00 33.35
N ALA A 8 0.27 7.99 32.89
CA ALA A 8 -0.71 7.78 31.84
C ALA A 8 -0.03 7.11 30.64
N ALA A 9 -0.66 6.09 30.06
CA ALA A 9 -0.13 5.44 28.88
C ALA A 9 0.03 6.48 27.76
N GLU A 10 1.25 6.64 27.25
CA GLU A 10 1.56 7.60 26.20
C GLU A 10 0.71 7.28 24.96
N LYS A 11 0.12 8.29 24.33
CA LYS A 11 -0.69 8.12 23.12
C LYS A 11 0.24 7.92 21.91
N PRO A 12 -0.17 7.17 20.88
CA PRO A 12 0.59 7.12 19.65
C PRO A 12 0.58 8.48 18.94
N SER A 13 1.70 8.79 18.29
CA SER A 13 1.85 9.96 17.44
C SER A 13 1.66 9.60 15.98
N TRP A 14 1.08 10.52 15.21
CA TRP A 14 1.21 10.50 13.75
C TRP A 14 2.67 10.76 13.39
N ILE A 15 3.21 9.92 12.51
CA ILE A 15 4.60 10.00 12.05
C ILE A 15 4.67 9.97 10.53
N TRP A 16 5.70 10.59 9.97
CA TRP A 16 6.00 10.49 8.54
C TRP A 16 7.49 10.42 8.26
N GLY A 17 7.87 10.33 6.99
CA GLY A 17 9.27 10.44 6.55
C GLY A 17 9.87 11.79 6.95
N ALA A 18 11.20 11.85 7.12
CA ALA A 18 11.89 13.10 7.40
C ALA A 18 11.61 14.14 6.29
N GLY A 19 11.43 15.41 6.66
CA GLY A 19 11.03 16.48 5.74
C GLY A 19 9.52 16.61 5.52
N GLU A 20 9.15 17.37 4.50
CA GLU A 20 7.76 17.58 4.10
C GLU A 20 7.20 16.35 3.40
N ALA A 21 5.88 16.18 3.52
CA ALA A 21 5.15 15.18 2.76
C ALA A 21 5.03 15.62 1.30
N LYS A 22 4.99 14.66 0.39
CA LYS A 22 4.82 14.84 -1.05
C LYS A 22 3.63 14.02 -1.52
N GLU A 23 2.94 14.56 -2.51
CA GLU A 23 1.90 13.82 -3.24
C GLU A 23 2.50 12.58 -3.92
N ASN A 24 1.75 11.48 -3.96
CA ASN A 24 2.14 10.23 -4.58
C ASN A 24 3.48 9.66 -4.07
N GLU A 25 3.73 9.80 -2.76
CA GLU A 25 4.95 9.27 -2.15
C GLU A 25 4.69 8.01 -1.32
N THR A 26 5.71 7.15 -1.28
CA THR A 26 5.74 5.96 -0.42
C THR A 26 6.87 6.09 0.60
N ILE A 27 6.58 5.75 1.86
CA ILE A 27 7.53 5.71 2.96
C ILE A 27 7.56 4.31 3.57
N PHE A 28 8.76 3.79 3.80
CA PHE A 28 9.01 2.53 4.49
C PHE A 28 9.42 2.82 5.93
N PHE A 29 8.63 2.35 6.89
CA PHE A 29 8.83 2.55 8.31
C PHE A 29 9.28 1.26 8.99
N ARG A 30 10.13 1.37 10.03
CA ARG A 30 10.62 0.22 10.77
C ARG A 30 10.84 0.50 12.25
N LYS A 31 10.42 -0.44 13.09
CA LYS A 31 10.61 -0.42 14.55
C LYS A 31 11.06 -1.77 15.05
N ILE A 32 12.13 -1.78 15.85
CA ILE A 32 12.58 -2.97 16.58
C ILE A 32 11.80 -3.07 17.88
N VAL A 33 11.21 -4.23 18.12
CA VAL A 33 10.53 -4.58 19.37
C VAL A 33 11.30 -5.70 20.06
N ARG A 34 11.76 -5.46 21.29
CA ARG A 34 12.42 -6.50 22.11
C ARG A 34 11.46 -7.00 23.16
N LEU A 35 11.10 -8.28 23.11
CA LEU A 35 10.25 -8.95 24.10
C LEU A 35 11.13 -9.81 25.01
N ASN A 36 11.27 -9.42 26.27
CA ASN A 36 12.03 -10.22 27.22
C ASN A 36 11.09 -11.16 27.98
N THR A 37 11.58 -12.30 28.47
CA THR A 37 10.79 -13.22 29.30
C THR A 37 10.22 -12.52 30.55
N LYS A 38 10.97 -11.58 31.14
CA LYS A 38 10.47 -10.73 32.24
C LYS A 38 9.27 -9.85 31.86
N ASP A 39 9.13 -9.49 30.59
CA ASP A 39 7.99 -8.69 30.08
C ASP A 39 6.74 -9.57 29.93
N LEU A 40 6.91 -10.89 29.86
CA LEU A 40 5.82 -11.86 29.65
C LEU A 40 5.28 -12.45 30.95
N GLY A 41 6.06 -12.38 32.03
CA GLY A 41 5.77 -13.01 33.32
C GLY A 41 6.59 -14.29 33.56
N PRO A 42 6.76 -14.72 34.82
CA PRO A 42 7.53 -15.92 35.16
C PRO A 42 7.02 -17.17 34.41
N GLY A 43 7.93 -17.90 33.76
CA GLY A 43 7.61 -19.14 33.03
C GLY A 43 6.87 -18.94 31.69
N ALA A 44 6.51 -17.71 31.31
CA ALA A 44 5.80 -17.45 30.07
C ALA A 44 6.71 -17.59 28.84
N LYS A 45 6.33 -18.48 27.92
CA LYS A 45 7.02 -18.70 26.63
C LYS A 45 6.42 -17.87 25.48
N GLN A 46 5.25 -17.27 25.68
CA GLN A 46 4.52 -16.46 24.70
C GLN A 46 3.66 -15.41 25.39
N VAL A 47 3.33 -14.33 24.66
CA VAL A 47 2.35 -13.30 25.05
C VAL A 47 0.92 -13.90 25.11
N GLN A 48 0.02 -13.31 25.89
CA GLN A 48 -1.37 -13.75 25.99
C GLN A 48 -2.21 -13.29 24.80
N SER A 49 -2.05 -12.04 24.40
CA SER A 49 -2.58 -11.45 23.17
C SER A 49 -1.65 -10.32 22.71
N ALA A 50 -1.76 -9.92 21.45
CA ALA A 50 -1.06 -8.75 20.96
C ALA A 50 -1.95 -7.99 19.96
N LYS A 51 -2.66 -6.96 20.42
CA LYS A 51 -3.56 -6.18 19.58
C LYS A 51 -2.76 -5.13 18.82
N PHE A 52 -2.72 -5.24 17.50
CA PHE A 52 -2.03 -4.31 16.63
C PHE A 52 -3.05 -3.45 15.87
N THR A 53 -3.03 -2.14 16.09
CA THR A 53 -3.96 -1.17 15.50
C THR A 53 -3.18 -0.12 14.73
N MET A 54 -3.57 0.17 13.48
CA MET A 54 -2.90 1.17 12.65
C MET A 54 -3.88 1.92 11.74
N SER A 55 -3.51 3.15 11.41
CA SER A 55 -4.08 3.92 10.30
C SER A 55 -2.98 4.69 9.57
N CYS A 56 -3.20 4.99 8.29
CA CYS A 56 -2.30 5.81 7.50
C CYS A 56 -3.10 6.67 6.54
N ASP A 57 -2.70 7.92 6.38
CA ASP A 57 -3.17 8.83 5.35
C ASP A 57 -2.17 8.75 4.19
N ASN A 58 -2.45 8.00 3.11
CA ASN A 58 -3.74 7.45 2.66
C ASN A 58 -3.92 5.94 2.87
N GLY A 59 -2.83 5.18 2.96
CA GLY A 59 -2.93 3.74 3.20
C GLY A 59 -1.62 3.10 3.62
N PHE A 60 -1.71 1.86 4.09
CA PHE A 60 -0.57 1.12 4.59
C PHE A 60 -0.68 -0.40 4.39
N GLU A 61 0.49 -1.04 4.36
CA GLU A 61 0.67 -2.47 4.60
C GLU A 61 1.67 -2.66 5.74
N ALA A 62 1.30 -3.44 6.75
CA ALA A 62 2.12 -3.69 7.93
C ALA A 62 2.50 -5.17 8.06
N PHE A 63 3.75 -5.36 8.47
CA PHE A 63 4.44 -6.63 8.54
C PHE A 63 5.02 -6.82 9.93
N ILE A 64 4.97 -8.06 10.43
CA ILE A 64 5.71 -8.48 11.63
C ILE A 64 6.62 -9.62 11.23
N ASN A 65 7.92 -9.43 11.45
CA ASN A 65 8.96 -10.40 11.11
C ASN A 65 8.85 -10.90 9.66
N GLY A 66 8.58 -9.99 8.71
CA GLY A 66 8.42 -10.28 7.29
C GLY A 66 7.05 -10.80 6.85
N LYS A 67 6.15 -11.17 7.77
CA LYS A 67 4.79 -11.60 7.40
C LYS A 67 3.85 -10.41 7.40
N LYS A 68 3.15 -10.16 6.30
CA LYS A 68 2.05 -9.17 6.22
C LYS A 68 0.92 -9.58 7.18
N VAL A 69 0.55 -8.69 8.11
CA VAL A 69 -0.42 -8.98 9.18
C VAL A 69 -1.62 -8.06 9.16
N LEU A 70 -1.47 -6.85 8.62
CA LEU A 70 -2.50 -5.82 8.64
C LEU A 70 -2.33 -4.89 7.44
N ALA A 71 -3.42 -4.44 6.84
CA ALA A 71 -3.38 -3.38 5.82
C ALA A 71 -4.62 -2.48 5.94
N GLY A 72 -4.52 -1.25 5.46
CA GLY A 72 -5.57 -0.24 5.48
C GLY A 72 -5.44 0.73 4.29
N GLY A 73 -6.55 1.27 3.81
CA GLY A 73 -6.60 2.19 2.66
C GLY A 73 -7.63 3.30 2.83
N ASP A 74 -8.11 3.49 4.05
CA ASP A 74 -8.97 4.60 4.46
C ASP A 74 -8.45 5.07 5.82
N TRP A 75 -7.92 6.29 5.86
CA TRP A 75 -7.29 6.84 7.06
C TRP A 75 -8.29 7.06 8.20
N ASN A 76 -9.58 7.27 7.89
CA ASN A 76 -10.64 7.47 8.87
C ASN A 76 -10.99 6.18 9.63
N ASN A 77 -10.60 5.02 9.10
CA ASN A 77 -10.93 3.72 9.63
C ASN A 77 -9.67 2.93 9.96
N ALA A 78 -9.15 3.15 11.17
CA ALA A 78 -8.03 2.35 11.67
C ALA A 78 -8.37 0.86 11.62
N ARG A 79 -7.40 0.02 11.27
CA ARG A 79 -7.57 -1.43 11.21
C ARG A 79 -6.88 -2.06 12.41
N THR A 80 -7.47 -3.13 12.96
CA THR A 80 -6.92 -3.83 14.13
C THR A 80 -6.95 -5.35 13.98
N VAL A 81 -5.91 -6.03 14.47
CA VAL A 81 -5.76 -7.50 14.39
C VAL A 81 -4.95 -8.03 15.58
N ASP A 82 -5.21 -9.26 16.02
CA ASP A 82 -4.34 -9.95 16.99
C ASP A 82 -3.14 -10.58 16.26
N VAL A 83 -1.93 -10.15 16.62
CA VAL A 83 -0.67 -10.58 16.03
C VAL A 83 0.16 -11.50 16.92
N LYS A 84 -0.39 -12.02 18.01
CA LYS A 84 0.30 -12.92 18.96
C LYS A 84 1.11 -14.02 18.27
N LYS A 85 0.54 -14.64 17.24
CA LYS A 85 1.17 -15.76 16.50
C LYS A 85 2.42 -15.36 15.70
N HIS A 86 2.64 -14.06 15.50
CA HIS A 86 3.77 -13.51 14.74
C HIS A 86 4.90 -12.99 15.63
N LEU A 87 4.68 -12.91 16.95
CA LEU A 87 5.66 -12.44 17.92
C LEU A 87 6.41 -13.60 18.57
N LYS A 88 7.69 -13.37 18.88
CA LYS A 88 8.55 -14.29 19.61
C LYS A 88 9.29 -13.59 20.75
N VAL A 89 9.73 -14.34 21.75
CA VAL A 89 10.71 -13.84 22.73
C VAL A 89 11.99 -13.41 21.99
N GLY A 90 12.57 -12.29 22.42
CA GLY A 90 13.74 -11.68 21.81
C GLY A 90 13.38 -10.57 20.82
N ARG A 91 14.17 -10.48 19.75
CA ARG A 91 14.02 -9.44 18.72
C ARG A 91 12.84 -9.75 17.80
N ASN A 92 11.99 -8.75 17.61
CA ASN A 92 10.95 -8.69 16.59
C ASN A 92 11.10 -7.38 15.82
N VAL A 93 10.52 -7.34 14.63
CA VAL A 93 10.47 -6.15 13.78
C VAL A 93 9.04 -5.91 13.36
N ILE A 94 8.60 -4.65 13.53
CA ILE A 94 7.43 -4.11 12.84
C ILE A 94 7.96 -3.32 11.66
N ALA A 95 7.40 -3.58 10.48
CA ALA A 95 7.71 -2.90 9.23
C ALA A 95 6.40 -2.44 8.60
N VAL A 96 6.36 -1.22 8.07
CA VAL A 96 5.14 -0.66 7.47
C VAL A 96 5.49 0.09 6.19
N ARG A 97 4.82 -0.24 5.09
CA ARG A 97 4.82 0.55 3.85
C ARG A 97 3.61 1.46 3.92
N GLY A 98 3.81 2.76 4.12
CA GLY A 98 2.76 3.77 4.07
C GLY A 98 2.86 4.56 2.78
N TRP A 99 1.75 4.93 2.17
CA TRP A 99 1.73 5.79 0.99
C TRP A 99 0.76 6.95 1.18
N ASN A 100 1.07 8.06 0.52
CA ASN A 100 0.31 9.28 0.52
C ASN A 100 -0.11 9.64 -0.91
N GLU A 101 -1.35 10.10 -1.07
CA GLU A 101 -1.97 10.47 -2.34
C GLU A 101 -2.33 11.97 -2.36
N GLY A 102 -2.16 12.70 -1.25
CA GLY A 102 -2.50 14.11 -1.12
C GLY A 102 -1.37 14.96 -0.56
N SER A 103 -1.71 16.14 -0.03
CA SER A 103 -0.73 17.08 0.56
C SER A 103 -0.42 16.81 2.03
N VAL A 104 -1.30 16.10 2.73
CA VAL A 104 -1.18 15.78 4.16
C VAL A 104 -0.96 14.28 4.31
N ALA A 105 0.01 13.88 5.14
CA ALA A 105 0.38 12.49 5.32
C ALA A 105 0.71 12.17 6.77
N GLY A 106 0.43 10.93 7.17
CA GLY A 106 0.80 10.43 8.48
C GLY A 106 0.49 8.95 8.63
N LEU A 107 1.32 8.27 9.40
CA LEU A 107 1.11 6.92 9.88
C LEU A 107 0.92 6.96 11.41
N VAL A 108 -0.10 6.31 11.94
CA VAL A 108 -0.30 6.16 13.39
C VAL A 108 -0.57 4.71 13.73
N GLY A 109 0.01 4.22 14.83
CA GLY A 109 -0.09 2.82 15.20
C GLY A 109 0.21 2.55 16.67
N GLN A 110 -0.41 1.50 17.19
CA GLN A 110 -0.15 0.96 18.51
C GLN A 110 -0.15 -0.57 18.47
N LEU A 111 0.89 -1.17 19.04
CA LEU A 111 0.92 -2.58 19.39
C LEU A 111 0.80 -2.69 20.91
N ASP A 112 -0.35 -3.19 21.36
CA ASP A 112 -0.64 -3.48 22.76
C ASP A 112 -0.44 -4.98 23.03
N ILE A 113 0.59 -5.31 23.82
CA ILE A 113 0.96 -6.69 24.14
C ILE A 113 0.55 -7.00 25.57
N ALA A 114 -0.42 -7.89 25.72
CA ALA A 114 -0.81 -8.42 27.02
C ALA A 114 0.09 -9.61 27.40
N ALA A 115 0.69 -9.52 28.59
CA ALA A 115 1.44 -10.59 29.22
C ALA A 115 0.54 -11.43 30.14
N SER A 116 1.09 -12.49 30.78
CA SER A 116 0.36 -13.12 31.90
C SER A 116 0.30 -12.22 33.14
N THR A 117 1.15 -11.18 33.18
CA THR A 117 1.08 -10.11 34.17
C THR A 117 0.01 -9.09 33.80
N SER A 118 -0.53 -8.36 34.77
CA SER A 118 -1.47 -7.25 34.53
C SER A 118 -0.87 -6.06 33.77
N ARG A 119 0.46 -6.04 33.56
CA ARG A 119 1.15 -4.96 32.83
C ARG A 119 1.19 -5.28 31.33
N HIS A 120 0.68 -4.35 30.55
CA HIS A 120 0.79 -4.37 29.10
C HIS A 120 2.10 -3.73 28.64
N LYS A 121 2.68 -4.26 27.56
CA LYS A 121 3.79 -3.62 26.87
C LYS A 121 3.27 -2.92 25.62
N ILE A 122 3.28 -1.60 25.66
CA ILE A 122 2.78 -0.75 24.58
C ILE A 122 3.94 -0.31 23.70
N ILE A 123 3.79 -0.46 22.38
CA ILE A 123 4.69 0.12 21.38
C ILE A 123 3.86 1.04 20.49
N ASN A 124 4.15 2.33 20.55
CA ASN A 124 3.48 3.34 19.75
C ASN A 124 4.31 3.75 18.53
N THR A 125 3.66 4.31 17.52
CA THR A 125 4.31 5.20 16.55
C THR A 125 4.78 6.47 17.27
N ASP A 126 6.06 6.79 17.07
CA ASP A 126 6.78 7.89 17.73
C ASP A 126 8.02 8.27 16.90
N SER A 127 8.78 9.27 17.33
CA SER A 127 9.99 9.75 16.64
C SER A 127 11.14 8.74 16.59
N SER A 128 11.09 7.63 17.34
CA SER A 128 12.14 6.61 17.35
C SER A 128 11.95 5.54 16.27
N TRP A 129 10.85 5.58 15.53
CA TRP A 129 10.70 4.82 14.29
C TRP A 129 11.73 5.28 13.26
N ARG A 130 12.19 4.34 12.44
CA ARG A 130 13.06 4.64 11.30
C ARG A 130 12.24 4.69 10.02
N ALA A 131 12.60 5.58 9.10
CA ALA A 131 11.91 5.78 7.84
C ALA A 131 12.88 5.93 6.66
N SER A 132 12.47 5.43 5.50
CA SER A 132 13.16 5.58 4.21
C SER A 132 12.15 5.87 3.10
N ARG A 133 12.55 6.69 2.11
CA ARG A 133 11.83 6.87 0.84
C ARG A 133 12.25 5.84 -0.22
N SER A 134 13.39 5.20 -0.02
CA SER A 134 13.90 4.17 -0.93
C SER A 134 13.49 2.81 -0.42
N LYS A 135 12.85 2.03 -1.30
CA LYS A 135 12.60 0.61 -1.08
C LYS A 135 13.93 -0.13 -1.11
N ALA A 136 14.15 -1.00 -0.13
CA ALA A 136 15.31 -1.90 -0.10
C ALA A 136 14.80 -3.34 0.01
N ASP A 137 15.45 -4.29 -0.66
CA ASP A 137 14.99 -5.67 -0.64
C ASP A 137 15.05 -6.27 0.77
N GLY A 138 13.97 -6.97 1.14
CA GLY A 138 13.83 -7.60 2.46
C GLY A 138 13.75 -6.63 3.64
N TRP A 139 13.46 -5.34 3.42
CA TRP A 139 13.33 -4.31 4.47
C TRP A 139 12.39 -4.69 5.62
N GLU A 140 11.36 -5.49 5.33
CA GLU A 140 10.36 -6.00 6.27
C GLU A 140 10.87 -7.12 7.18
N SER A 141 12.00 -7.74 6.82
CA SER A 141 12.56 -8.89 7.52
C SER A 141 13.29 -8.51 8.81
N ILE A 142 13.48 -9.50 9.70
CA ILE A 142 14.20 -9.30 10.96
C ILE A 142 15.70 -9.01 10.75
N GLY A 143 16.28 -9.57 9.69
CA GLY A 143 17.71 -9.52 9.38
C GLY A 143 18.16 -8.21 8.72
N PHE A 144 17.23 -7.44 8.17
CA PHE A 144 17.54 -6.16 7.52
C PHE A 144 18.17 -5.16 8.50
N ASP A 145 19.25 -4.52 8.05
CA ASP A 145 19.91 -3.44 8.79
C ASP A 145 19.39 -2.08 8.34
N ALA A 146 18.69 -1.40 9.24
CA ALA A 146 18.12 -0.08 8.98
C ALA A 146 18.89 1.03 9.71
N ARG A 147 20.13 0.79 10.17
CA ARG A 147 20.90 1.79 10.94
C ARG A 147 21.14 3.10 10.20
N ASP A 148 21.16 3.06 8.87
CA ASP A 148 21.35 4.26 8.03
C ASP A 148 20.04 4.98 7.68
N TRP A 149 18.89 4.41 8.06
CA TRP A 149 17.58 5.07 7.87
C TRP A 149 17.42 6.20 8.88
N LYS A 150 16.87 7.34 8.42
CA LYS A 150 16.57 8.48 9.28
C LYS A 150 15.42 8.15 10.25
N THR A 151 15.35 8.87 11.36
CA THR A 151 14.19 8.79 12.26
C THR A 151 12.96 9.44 11.63
N SER A 152 11.79 8.94 11.99
CA SER A 152 10.51 9.50 11.57
C SER A 152 10.27 10.87 12.22
N ARG A 153 9.60 11.75 11.48
CA ARG A 153 9.13 13.05 11.99
C ARG A 153 7.76 12.85 12.62
N VAL A 154 7.53 13.37 13.82
CA VAL A 154 6.19 13.45 14.42
C VAL A 154 5.41 14.58 13.73
N THR A 155 4.19 14.28 13.29
CA THR A 155 3.31 15.21 12.58
C THR A 155 2.10 15.64 13.40
N GLY A 156 1.79 14.95 14.49
CA GLY A 156 0.71 15.27 15.43
C GLY A 156 0.47 14.15 16.45
N ALA A 157 -0.38 14.37 17.45
CA ALA A 157 -0.80 13.32 18.37
C ALA A 157 -2.12 12.67 17.91
N LEU A 158 -2.35 11.40 18.27
CA LEU A 158 -3.66 10.77 18.07
C LEU A 158 -4.74 11.55 18.85
N GLY A 159 -5.78 11.99 18.14
CA GLY A 159 -6.84 12.85 18.66
C GLY A 159 -6.79 14.28 18.14
N ASP A 160 -5.64 14.74 17.66
CA ASP A 160 -5.47 16.10 17.15
C ASP A 160 -5.93 16.20 15.68
N GLY A 161 -6.30 17.41 15.26
CA GLY A 161 -6.59 17.70 13.86
C GLY A 161 -5.34 17.51 12.97
N PRO A 162 -5.51 17.19 11.67
CA PRO A 162 -6.79 17.05 10.97
C PRO A 162 -7.49 15.70 11.18
N TRP A 163 -6.81 14.69 11.72
CA TRP A 163 -7.30 13.31 11.69
C TRP A 163 -8.18 12.88 12.87
N GLY A 164 -8.06 13.53 14.03
CA GLY A 164 -8.81 13.18 15.23
C GLY A 164 -8.42 11.80 15.82
N ASN A 165 -9.36 11.17 16.52
CA ASN A 165 -9.16 9.87 17.19
C ASN A 165 -9.62 8.69 16.30
N VAL A 166 -8.85 8.37 15.27
CA VAL A 166 -9.14 7.28 14.33
C VAL A 166 -9.22 5.88 14.98
N PHE A 167 -8.68 5.71 16.19
CA PHE A 167 -8.75 4.43 16.91
C PHE A 167 -10.12 4.17 17.54
N ALA A 168 -10.91 5.21 17.83
CA ALA A 168 -12.24 5.04 18.39
C ALA A 168 -13.18 4.25 17.46
N LYS A 169 -12.90 4.24 16.16
CA LYS A 169 -13.67 3.55 15.11
C LYS A 169 -12.92 2.35 14.53
N ALA A 170 -11.89 1.85 15.22
CA ALA A 170 -11.04 0.81 14.64
C ALA A 170 -11.84 -0.47 14.33
N SER A 171 -11.77 -0.93 13.08
CA SER A 171 -12.46 -2.14 12.62
C SER A 171 -11.49 -3.31 12.45
N LYS A 172 -12.01 -4.55 12.49
CA LYS A 172 -11.17 -5.74 12.30
C LYS A 172 -10.48 -5.69 10.93
N GLY A 173 -9.17 -5.93 10.92
CA GLY A 173 -8.34 -6.00 9.73
C GLY A 173 -7.73 -7.38 9.54
N SER A 174 -7.04 -7.53 8.41
CA SER A 174 -6.21 -8.69 8.10
C SER A 174 -5.02 -8.23 7.26
N GLY A 175 -4.11 -9.15 6.95
CA GLY A 175 -3.01 -8.89 6.01
C GLY A 175 -3.43 -8.88 4.54
N GLY A 176 -4.71 -9.11 4.22
CA GLY A 176 -5.21 -8.94 2.85
C GLY A 176 -5.27 -7.47 2.47
N THR A 177 -5.03 -7.13 1.20
CA THR A 177 -5.12 -5.74 0.77
C THR A 177 -6.57 -5.25 0.88
N PRO A 178 -6.81 -4.09 1.52
CA PRO A 178 -8.16 -3.54 1.69
C PRO A 178 -8.86 -3.36 0.33
N GLY A 179 -10.15 -3.69 0.28
CA GLY A 179 -10.95 -3.57 -0.93
C GLY A 179 -10.75 -4.69 -1.96
N VAL A 180 -9.79 -5.60 -1.74
CA VAL A 180 -9.56 -6.75 -2.64
C VAL A 180 -10.17 -8.00 -2.01
N PRO A 181 -11.27 -8.55 -2.56
CA PRO A 181 -11.82 -9.82 -2.09
C PRO A 181 -10.85 -10.96 -2.39
N ALA A 182 -10.70 -11.89 -1.44
CA ALA A 182 -9.99 -13.13 -1.69
C ALA A 182 -10.79 -13.99 -2.69
N PRO A 183 -10.14 -14.71 -3.63
CA PRO A 183 -10.87 -15.51 -4.63
C PRO A 183 -11.87 -16.51 -4.04
N GLU A 184 -11.57 -17.09 -2.88
CA GLU A 184 -12.45 -18.01 -2.14
C GLU A 184 -13.72 -17.36 -1.57
N HIS A 185 -13.77 -16.03 -1.51
CA HIS A 185 -14.96 -15.28 -1.10
C HIS A 185 -15.84 -14.87 -2.27
N LEU A 186 -15.44 -15.17 -3.52
CA LEU A 186 -16.24 -14.89 -4.70
C LEU A 186 -17.28 -15.98 -4.92
N THR A 187 -18.52 -15.58 -5.20
CA THR A 187 -19.55 -16.51 -5.69
C THR A 187 -19.31 -16.75 -7.18
N LEU A 188 -18.89 -17.96 -7.53
CA LEU A 188 -18.59 -18.34 -8.91
C LEU A 188 -19.65 -19.30 -9.48
N ALA A 189 -19.92 -19.16 -10.78
CA ALA A 189 -20.74 -20.12 -11.50
C ALA A 189 -20.06 -21.50 -11.56
N LYS A 190 -20.85 -22.58 -11.71
CA LYS A 190 -20.33 -23.95 -11.77
C LYS A 190 -19.29 -24.08 -12.90
N GLY A 191 -18.11 -24.59 -12.57
CA GLY A 191 -17.00 -24.80 -13.51
C GLY A 191 -16.02 -23.62 -13.61
N PHE A 192 -16.34 -22.46 -13.04
CA PHE A 192 -15.43 -21.32 -13.01
C PHE A 192 -14.48 -21.38 -11.80
N LYS A 193 -13.29 -20.81 -11.98
CA LYS A 193 -12.29 -20.61 -10.92
C LYS A 193 -11.85 -19.14 -10.96
N ALA A 194 -11.54 -18.59 -9.79
CA ALA A 194 -10.95 -17.27 -9.67
C ALA A 194 -9.56 -17.39 -9.06
N GLU A 195 -8.66 -16.55 -9.53
CA GLU A 195 -7.29 -16.45 -9.05
C GLU A 195 -6.93 -14.96 -8.95
N LEU A 196 -6.26 -14.59 -7.86
CA LEU A 196 -5.75 -13.24 -7.69
C LEU A 196 -4.36 -13.16 -8.32
N LEU A 197 -4.25 -12.45 -9.44
CA LEU A 197 -2.98 -12.31 -10.16
C LEU A 197 -2.14 -11.13 -9.66
N HIS A 198 -2.77 -9.98 -9.41
CA HIS A 198 -2.06 -8.77 -9.01
C HIS A 198 -2.94 -7.87 -8.16
N ILE A 199 -2.32 -7.23 -7.19
CA ILE A 199 -2.92 -6.15 -6.42
C ILE A 199 -2.14 -4.89 -6.80
N VAL A 200 -2.82 -3.93 -7.41
CA VAL A 200 -2.17 -2.69 -7.88
C VAL A 200 -1.59 -1.94 -6.68
N PRO A 201 -0.25 -1.79 -6.59
CA PRO A 201 0.37 -1.02 -5.54
C PRO A 201 0.13 0.47 -5.82
N LYS A 202 -0.93 1.05 -5.24
CA LYS A 202 -1.39 2.42 -5.59
C LYS A 202 -0.29 3.49 -5.55
N GLY A 203 0.58 3.48 -4.55
CA GLY A 203 1.73 4.40 -4.47
C GLY A 203 2.89 4.14 -5.46
N GLU A 204 2.82 3.11 -6.30
CA GLU A 204 3.84 2.77 -7.31
C GLU A 204 3.25 2.69 -8.74
N GLN A 205 2.02 2.19 -8.88
CA GLN A 205 1.36 1.95 -10.18
C GLN A 205 0.03 2.71 -10.33
N GLY A 206 -0.35 3.51 -9.33
CA GLY A 206 -1.56 4.33 -9.33
C GLY A 206 -2.86 3.54 -9.21
N SER A 207 -3.94 4.05 -9.82
CA SER A 207 -5.27 3.45 -9.76
C SER A 207 -5.68 2.99 -11.15
N TRP A 208 -5.68 1.68 -11.39
CA TRP A 208 -5.99 1.16 -12.72
C TRP A 208 -7.48 1.23 -13.04
N VAL A 209 -7.86 2.00 -14.06
CA VAL A 209 -9.26 2.31 -14.40
C VAL A 209 -9.70 1.85 -15.79
N ALA A 210 -8.77 1.43 -16.63
CA ALA A 210 -9.05 0.89 -17.96
C ALA A 210 -8.18 -0.34 -18.23
N ILE A 211 -8.70 -1.29 -19.02
CA ILE A 211 -8.02 -2.51 -19.43
C ILE A 211 -8.41 -2.92 -20.84
N THR A 212 -7.46 -3.46 -21.60
CA THR A 212 -7.71 -4.11 -22.89
C THR A 212 -6.70 -5.23 -23.10
N GLU A 213 -6.98 -6.16 -24.01
CA GLU A 213 -6.04 -7.19 -24.45
C GLU A 213 -5.25 -6.67 -25.67
N ASP A 214 -3.96 -6.96 -25.76
CA ASP A 214 -3.17 -6.69 -26.95
C ASP A 214 -3.15 -7.89 -27.92
N HIS A 215 -2.58 -7.71 -29.10
CA HIS A 215 -2.50 -8.74 -30.14
C HIS A 215 -1.70 -10.00 -29.77
N LYS A 216 -1.03 -10.04 -28.61
CA LYS A 216 -0.24 -11.19 -28.13
C LYS A 216 -0.89 -11.87 -26.92
N GLY A 217 -2.11 -11.49 -26.56
CA GLY A 217 -2.81 -12.04 -25.39
C GLY A 217 -2.31 -11.49 -24.05
N ARG A 218 -1.57 -10.37 -24.07
CA ARG A 218 -1.19 -9.63 -22.86
C ARG A 218 -2.25 -8.58 -22.57
N LEU A 219 -2.30 -8.08 -21.34
CA LEU A 219 -3.24 -7.02 -20.97
C LEU A 219 -2.50 -5.68 -20.94
N ILE A 220 -3.15 -4.63 -21.40
CA ILE A 220 -2.73 -3.24 -21.23
C ILE A 220 -3.71 -2.59 -20.26
N VAL A 221 -3.19 -1.97 -19.22
CA VAL A 221 -3.97 -1.26 -18.19
C VAL A 221 -3.51 0.19 -18.09
N SER A 222 -4.37 1.07 -17.60
CA SER A 222 -4.04 2.48 -17.38
C SER A 222 -4.28 2.91 -15.96
N ASP A 223 -3.26 3.53 -15.36
CA ASP A 223 -3.43 4.41 -14.21
C ASP A 223 -4.30 5.63 -14.58
N GLN A 224 -5.25 5.97 -13.71
CA GLN A 224 -6.18 7.10 -13.86
C GLN A 224 -5.45 8.43 -14.09
N TYR A 225 -4.31 8.64 -13.44
CA TYR A 225 -3.55 9.89 -13.49
C TYR A 225 -2.08 9.68 -13.86
N GLY A 226 -1.78 8.59 -14.57
CA GLY A 226 -0.40 8.23 -14.84
C GLY A 226 -0.22 7.39 -16.10
N HIS A 227 0.73 6.48 -16.03
CA HIS A 227 1.21 5.72 -17.18
C HIS A 227 0.35 4.50 -17.50
N LEU A 228 0.58 3.96 -18.69
CA LEU A 228 0.10 2.64 -19.08
C LEU A 228 1.05 1.56 -18.57
N TYR A 229 0.50 0.39 -18.24
CA TYR A 229 1.26 -0.81 -17.89
C TYR A 229 0.84 -1.98 -18.76
N ARG A 230 1.78 -2.89 -19.01
CA ARG A 230 1.54 -4.14 -19.71
C ARG A 230 1.67 -5.29 -18.72
N ILE A 231 0.72 -6.21 -18.75
CA ILE A 231 0.67 -7.40 -17.92
C ILE A 231 0.78 -8.61 -18.84
N THR A 232 1.79 -9.43 -18.62
CA THR A 232 1.87 -10.78 -19.20
C THR A 232 1.37 -11.76 -18.15
N PRO A 233 0.13 -12.26 -18.26
CA PRO A 233 -0.41 -13.22 -17.31
C PRO A 233 0.34 -14.56 -17.41
N PRO A 234 0.45 -15.33 -16.31
CA PRO A 234 0.92 -16.71 -16.38
C PRO A 234 -0.06 -17.55 -17.22
N LYS A 235 0.44 -18.67 -17.75
CA LYS A 235 -0.43 -19.65 -18.41
C LYS A 235 -1.43 -20.21 -17.40
N ILE A 236 -2.62 -20.59 -17.88
CA ILE A 236 -3.65 -21.20 -17.04
C ILE A 236 -3.08 -22.42 -16.31
N GLY A 237 -3.17 -22.42 -14.99
CA GLY A 237 -2.68 -23.48 -14.11
C GLY A 237 -1.23 -23.31 -13.64
N GLU A 238 -0.51 -22.31 -14.13
CA GLU A 238 0.77 -21.90 -13.54
C GLU A 238 0.55 -20.99 -12.32
N ASP A 239 1.59 -20.85 -11.51
CA ASP A 239 1.58 -20.03 -10.30
C ASP A 239 1.43 -18.53 -10.63
N ALA A 240 0.48 -17.85 -9.98
CA ALA A 240 0.25 -16.41 -10.11
C ALA A 240 1.50 -15.55 -9.92
N SER A 241 2.47 -15.98 -9.11
CA SER A 241 3.73 -15.24 -8.88
C SER A 241 4.61 -15.07 -10.13
N LYS A 242 4.32 -15.81 -11.20
CA LYS A 242 4.99 -15.66 -12.51
C LYS A 242 4.44 -14.52 -13.36
N ILE A 243 3.42 -13.80 -12.88
CA ILE A 243 2.95 -12.59 -13.55
C ILE A 243 4.10 -11.61 -13.79
N TYR A 244 4.19 -11.09 -15.01
CA TYR A 244 5.16 -10.07 -15.37
C TYR A 244 4.44 -8.76 -15.72
N ILE A 245 4.88 -7.66 -15.11
CA ILE A 245 4.26 -6.35 -15.26
C ILE A 245 5.35 -5.34 -15.55
N GLU A 246 5.17 -4.55 -16.61
CA GLU A 246 6.10 -3.50 -17.03
C GLU A 246 5.37 -2.21 -17.34
N ARG A 247 6.02 -1.07 -17.09
CA ARG A 247 5.51 0.23 -17.56
C ARG A 247 5.68 0.28 -19.08
N ILE A 248 4.64 0.73 -19.80
CA ILE A 248 4.76 1.03 -21.23
C ILE A 248 5.36 2.42 -21.38
N ASP A 249 6.54 2.51 -21.99
CA ASP A 249 7.23 3.77 -22.24
C ASP A 249 6.68 4.42 -23.52
N ALA A 250 5.50 5.03 -23.41
CA ALA A 250 4.84 5.75 -24.49
C ALA A 250 4.52 7.20 -24.05
N PRO A 251 4.51 8.17 -24.97
CA PRO A 251 4.21 9.56 -24.64
C PRO A 251 2.70 9.81 -24.42
N ILE A 252 1.99 8.87 -23.78
CA ILE A 252 0.55 8.94 -23.50
C ILE A 252 0.21 8.16 -22.21
N GLY A 253 -0.88 8.54 -21.55
CA GLY A 253 -1.35 7.96 -20.30
C GLY A 253 -2.72 8.52 -19.92
N HIS A 254 -3.11 8.44 -18.65
CA HIS A 254 -4.41 8.92 -18.14
C HIS A 254 -5.60 8.36 -18.94
N ALA A 255 -5.46 7.13 -19.43
CA ALA A 255 -6.47 6.53 -20.29
C ALA A 255 -7.65 6.06 -19.47
N GLN A 256 -8.85 6.40 -19.92
CA GLN A 256 -10.12 5.89 -19.37
C GLN A 256 -10.86 4.99 -20.35
N GLY A 257 -10.43 4.98 -21.62
CA GLY A 257 -10.83 4.01 -22.62
C GLY A 257 -9.59 3.44 -23.32
N LEU A 258 -9.55 2.12 -23.48
CA LEU A 258 -8.46 1.41 -24.17
C LEU A 258 -9.05 0.38 -25.14
N LEU A 259 -8.50 0.32 -26.34
CA LEU A 259 -8.80 -0.72 -27.31
C LEU A 259 -7.57 -1.02 -28.17
N TRP A 260 -7.12 -2.27 -28.19
CA TRP A 260 -6.20 -2.70 -29.24
C TRP A 260 -6.97 -3.07 -30.50
N ALA A 261 -6.68 -2.42 -31.62
CA ALA A 261 -7.27 -2.73 -32.92
C ALA A 261 -6.36 -2.27 -34.05
N PHE A 262 -6.49 -2.84 -35.25
CA PHE A 262 -5.78 -2.37 -36.45
C PHE A 262 -4.26 -2.16 -36.25
N ASN A 263 -3.63 -3.08 -35.51
CA ASN A 263 -2.21 -3.04 -35.10
C ASN A 263 -1.82 -1.75 -34.37
N SER A 264 -2.70 -1.23 -33.52
CA SER A 264 -2.46 -0.02 -32.75
C SER A 264 -3.26 -0.03 -31.45
N LEU A 265 -2.78 0.73 -30.47
CA LEU A 265 -3.53 0.99 -29.25
C LEU A 265 -4.32 2.29 -29.42
N TYR A 266 -5.63 2.20 -29.34
CA TYR A 266 -6.51 3.36 -29.26
C TYR A 266 -6.70 3.74 -27.80
N VAL A 267 -6.51 5.03 -27.51
CA VAL A 267 -6.46 5.57 -26.15
C VAL A 267 -7.42 6.74 -26.07
N VAL A 268 -8.42 6.64 -25.19
CA VAL A 268 -9.25 7.78 -24.79
C VAL A 268 -8.65 8.35 -23.50
N VAL A 269 -8.10 9.55 -23.61
CA VAL A 269 -7.48 10.26 -22.49
C VAL A 269 -8.50 11.20 -21.87
N ASN A 270 -8.51 11.26 -20.53
CA ASN A 270 -9.29 12.22 -19.77
C ASN A 270 -8.37 13.17 -18.97
N GLY A 271 -8.63 14.48 -19.05
CA GLY A 271 -7.91 15.50 -18.28
C GLY A 271 -6.58 15.95 -18.89
N GLY A 272 -5.56 16.14 -18.05
CA GLY A 272 -4.29 16.78 -18.41
C GLY A 272 -3.38 15.95 -19.32
N GLY A 273 -3.47 14.62 -19.23
CA GLY A 273 -2.68 13.69 -20.04
C GLY A 273 -1.17 13.77 -19.84
N ILE A 274 -0.42 13.09 -20.71
CA ILE A 274 1.05 13.03 -20.70
C ILE A 274 1.58 13.59 -22.02
N ALA A 275 2.72 14.31 -21.97
CA ALA A 275 3.41 14.85 -23.15
C ALA A 275 2.53 15.71 -24.07
N GLY A 276 1.59 16.48 -23.49
CA GLY A 276 0.68 17.36 -24.25
C GLY A 276 -0.56 16.66 -24.84
N HIS A 277 -0.69 15.35 -24.65
CA HIS A 277 -1.86 14.57 -25.07
C HIS A 277 -2.96 14.59 -24.01
N GLY A 278 -3.58 15.76 -23.78
CA GLY A 278 -4.72 15.90 -22.87
C GLY A 278 -6.01 15.24 -23.40
N SER A 279 -7.17 15.66 -22.90
CA SER A 279 -8.48 15.05 -23.23
C SER A 279 -8.71 14.83 -24.75
N GLY A 280 -9.02 13.60 -25.15
CA GLY A 280 -9.19 13.22 -26.55
C GLY A 280 -9.00 11.74 -26.87
N LEU A 281 -9.23 11.38 -28.13
CA LEU A 281 -8.99 10.07 -28.72
C LEU A 281 -7.70 10.08 -29.54
N TYR A 282 -6.84 9.12 -29.25
CA TYR A 282 -5.51 8.97 -29.83
C TYR A 282 -5.29 7.55 -30.34
N ARG A 283 -4.32 7.43 -31.24
CA ARG A 283 -3.79 6.17 -31.74
C ARG A 283 -2.30 6.10 -31.43
N ALA A 284 -1.91 5.18 -30.57
CA ALA A 284 -0.52 4.85 -30.28
C ALA A 284 -0.07 3.67 -31.16
N ILE A 285 1.09 3.81 -31.78
CA ILE A 285 1.59 2.95 -32.86
C ILE A 285 3.01 2.52 -32.50
N ASP A 286 3.32 1.26 -32.78
CA ASP A 286 4.68 0.75 -32.89
C ASP A 286 5.10 0.86 -34.36
N THR A 287 6.01 1.79 -34.68
CA THR A 287 6.39 2.07 -36.07
C THR A 287 7.45 1.14 -36.64
N ASN A 288 8.15 0.38 -35.79
CA ASN A 288 9.31 -0.42 -36.19
C ASN A 288 9.18 -1.93 -35.87
N GLY A 289 8.10 -2.33 -35.19
CA GLY A 289 7.80 -3.72 -34.82
C GLY A 289 8.60 -4.23 -33.62
N ASP A 290 9.19 -3.35 -32.80
CA ASP A 290 9.98 -3.72 -31.63
C ASP A 290 9.14 -3.91 -30.34
N ASP A 291 7.81 -3.87 -30.46
CA ASP A 291 6.82 -4.02 -29.39
C ASP A 291 6.75 -2.83 -28.43
N LYS A 292 7.23 -1.66 -28.85
CA LYS A 292 7.13 -0.38 -28.14
C LYS A 292 6.29 0.62 -28.93
N LEU A 293 5.38 1.28 -28.22
CA LEU A 293 4.54 2.32 -28.80
C LEU A 293 5.34 3.63 -28.84
N ASP A 294 5.82 4.02 -30.01
CA ASP A 294 6.77 5.12 -30.22
C ASP A 294 6.15 6.36 -30.89
N LYS A 295 4.97 6.20 -31.51
CA LYS A 295 4.24 7.29 -32.16
C LYS A 295 2.83 7.40 -31.62
N VAL A 296 2.39 8.64 -31.34
CA VAL A 296 1.01 8.95 -30.94
C VAL A 296 0.40 9.92 -31.92
N GLU A 297 -0.72 9.54 -32.53
CA GLU A 297 -1.51 10.37 -33.43
C GLU A 297 -2.78 10.83 -32.72
N THR A 298 -3.08 12.13 -32.80
CA THR A 298 -4.38 12.65 -32.35
C THR A 298 -5.41 12.36 -33.41
N LEU A 299 -6.44 11.58 -33.08
CA LEU A 299 -7.56 11.32 -34.00
C LEU A 299 -8.66 12.37 -33.81
N LYS A 300 -9.01 12.66 -32.56
CA LYS A 300 -10.06 13.63 -32.22
C LYS A 300 -9.82 14.22 -30.84
N LYS A 301 -9.81 15.54 -30.72
CA LYS A 301 -9.91 16.19 -29.41
C LYS A 301 -11.33 16.06 -28.88
N ILE A 302 -11.46 15.70 -27.61
CA ILE A 302 -12.73 15.58 -26.90
C ILE A 302 -12.65 16.53 -25.72
N ASN A 303 -13.67 17.38 -25.56
CA ASN A 303 -13.75 18.27 -24.41
C ASN A 303 -14.38 17.49 -23.25
N GLY A 304 -13.61 17.20 -22.22
CA GLY A 304 -14.09 16.53 -21.01
C GLY A 304 -13.01 16.43 -19.94
N GLY A 305 -13.43 16.32 -18.69
CA GLY A 305 -12.58 16.32 -17.49
C GLY A 305 -13.34 15.75 -16.29
N GLY A 306 -12.63 15.43 -15.21
CA GLY A 306 -13.23 14.92 -13.96
C GLY A 306 -13.47 13.41 -13.96
N GLU A 307 -14.24 12.88 -13.01
CA GLU A 307 -14.49 11.43 -12.87
C GLU A 307 -15.30 10.81 -14.02
N HIS A 308 -16.09 11.61 -14.74
CA HIS A 308 -16.96 11.16 -15.85
C HIS A 308 -16.53 11.75 -17.19
N GLY A 309 -15.22 11.87 -17.43
CA GLY A 309 -14.72 12.38 -18.70
C GLY A 309 -15.02 11.42 -19.86
N PRO A 310 -14.37 11.61 -21.03
CA PRO A 310 -14.59 10.73 -22.15
C PRO A 310 -14.07 9.33 -21.81
N HIS A 311 -15.00 8.37 -21.68
CA HIS A 311 -14.73 6.94 -21.55
C HIS A 311 -14.75 6.27 -22.92
#